data_AF-A0A1I7YTH4-F1
#
_entry.id   AF-A0A1I7YTH4-F1
#
_cell.length_a   1.000
_cell.length_b   1.000
_cell.length_c   1.000
_cell.angle_alpha   90.00
_cell.angle_beta   90.00
_cell.angle_gamma   90.00
#
_symmetry.space_group_name_H-M   'P 1'
#
loop_
_entity.id
_entity.type
_entity.pdbx_description
1 polymer ?
#
loop_
_entity_poly.entity_id
_entity_poly.type
_entity_poly.pdbx_seq_one_letter_code
_entity_poly.pdbx_strand_id
1 'polypeptide(L)'
;MLVAARLGASRLAPWVSTSSQRYLSSGSTSGSTDRSHEKPEMFQLKHVQARLEHTVPLMFRERLDYTFYRKDVIVDNQIINVQRQGIYQIMGHLSTFSVLGQVFFPHIEMSVLSILPILDDGTVRLRWRIHYLSFFRALNLLNFKYDYRIKNLKWYDGYSVFHVDGNGLVSKFTIQRTMPDDSYQREKTTAQKIAEKIGVLPGAATNFVKAERPRGPKEEN
;
A
#
# COMPACT_ATOMS: atom_id res chain seq x y z
N MET A 1 76.24 23.35 -9.95
CA MET A 1 74.80 23.51 -10.26
C MET A 1 74.35 24.82 -9.64
N LEU A 2 74.36 25.93 -10.40
CA LEU A 2 73.21 26.50 -11.14
C LEU A 2 71.97 26.73 -10.25
N VAL A 3 71.28 27.86 -10.21
CA VAL A 3 71.40 29.21 -10.81
C VAL A 3 70.37 30.08 -10.03
N ALA A 4 70.64 31.37 -9.95
CA ALA A 4 69.77 32.39 -9.35
C ALA A 4 68.40 32.54 -10.05
N ALA A 5 67.38 33.02 -9.33
CA ALA A 5 66.39 33.93 -9.89
C ALA A 5 65.65 34.74 -8.80
N ARG A 6 65.34 35.97 -9.19
CA ARG A 6 64.95 37.15 -8.41
C ARG A 6 63.61 37.63 -8.99
N LEU A 7 62.87 38.44 -8.22
CA LEU A 7 61.78 39.35 -8.66
C LEU A 7 60.42 38.65 -8.93
N GLY A 8 59.26 39.26 -8.67
CA GLY A 8 58.96 40.64 -8.31
C GLY A 8 57.48 40.83 -7.94
N ALA A 9 57.20 41.93 -7.24
CA ALA A 9 55.86 42.40 -6.92
C ALA A 9 55.21 43.10 -8.12
N SER A 10 53.92 42.83 -8.39
CA SER A 10 53.11 43.64 -9.32
C SER A 10 51.63 43.65 -8.95
N ARG A 11 51.25 44.77 -8.31
CA ARG A 11 50.08 45.63 -8.54
C ARG A 11 48.71 45.02 -8.88
N LEU A 12 47.76 45.42 -8.04
CA LEU A 12 46.31 45.49 -8.25
C LEU A 12 45.95 46.18 -9.57
N ALA A 13 44.95 45.64 -10.27
CA ALA A 13 44.09 46.41 -11.17
C ALA A 13 42.64 45.90 -11.03
N PRO A 14 41.65 46.79 -10.85
CA PRO A 14 40.24 46.43 -10.78
C PRO A 14 39.65 46.32 -12.18
N TRP A 15 38.77 45.35 -12.41
CA TRP A 15 37.91 45.34 -13.59
C TRP A 15 36.54 45.90 -13.21
N VAL A 16 36.21 47.04 -13.84
CA VAL A 16 34.91 47.70 -13.79
C VAL A 16 34.10 47.30 -15.04
N SER A 17 32.83 46.98 -14.76
CA SER A 17 31.61 46.91 -15.58
C SER A 17 31.67 46.79 -17.10
N THR A 18 30.87 45.85 -17.62
CA THR A 18 30.04 46.09 -18.81
C THR A 18 28.61 45.62 -18.55
N SER A 19 27.71 46.51 -18.92
CA SER A 19 26.27 46.51 -18.71
C SER A 19 25.49 45.59 -19.64
N SER A 20 24.32 45.17 -19.16
CA SER A 20 23.06 44.93 -19.89
C SER A 20 23.05 44.00 -21.11
N GLN A 21 22.51 42.80 -20.90
CA GLN A 21 21.48 42.27 -21.81
C GLN A 21 20.43 41.50 -21.01
N ARG A 22 19.34 42.21 -20.69
CA ARG A 22 18.08 41.59 -20.27
C ARG A 22 17.51 40.86 -21.47
N TYR A 23 17.75 39.56 -21.57
CA TYR A 23 16.92 38.71 -22.40
C TYR A 23 15.57 38.58 -21.69
N LEU A 24 14.59 39.36 -22.16
CA LEU A 24 13.18 39.05 -21.98
C LEU A 24 12.93 37.73 -22.71
N SER A 25 13.08 36.61 -22.01
CA SER A 25 12.46 35.38 -22.44
C SER A 25 10.96 35.61 -22.34
N SER A 26 10.32 35.82 -23.50
CA SER A 26 8.89 35.63 -23.68
C SER A 26 8.59 34.19 -23.29
N GLY A 27 8.33 33.98 -22.01
CA GLY A 27 7.74 32.76 -21.50
C GLY A 27 6.35 32.70 -22.08
N SER A 28 6.21 31.95 -23.18
CA SER A 28 4.95 31.34 -23.54
C SER A 28 4.51 30.53 -22.32
N THR A 29 3.67 31.13 -21.48
CA THR A 29 2.84 30.39 -20.55
C THR A 29 1.96 29.50 -21.42
N SER A 30 2.43 28.29 -21.68
CA SER A 30 1.56 27.15 -21.93
C SER A 30 0.68 27.07 -20.69
N GLY A 31 -0.45 27.79 -20.72
CA GLY A 31 -1.49 27.64 -19.74
C GLY A 31 -1.93 26.20 -19.83
N SER A 32 -1.37 25.35 -18.97
CA SER A 32 -2.00 24.09 -18.63
C SER A 32 -3.32 24.49 -18.00
N THR A 33 -4.38 24.56 -18.82
CA THR A 33 -5.73 24.68 -18.31
C THR A 33 -5.90 23.56 -17.30
N ASP A 34 -6.06 23.90 -16.02
CA ASP A 34 -6.16 22.89 -14.98
C ASP A 34 -7.48 22.15 -15.15
N ARG A 35 -7.40 20.89 -15.59
CA ARG A 35 -8.55 20.00 -15.79
C ARG A 35 -8.81 19.11 -14.58
N SER A 36 -8.27 19.46 -13.41
CA SER A 36 -8.41 18.67 -12.18
C SER A 36 -9.87 18.48 -11.74
N HIS A 37 -10.76 19.39 -12.15
CA HIS A 37 -12.20 19.34 -11.86
C HIS A 37 -13.02 18.61 -12.94
N GLU A 38 -12.41 18.29 -14.08
CA GLU A 38 -13.08 17.59 -15.17
C GLU A 38 -13.04 16.07 -14.97
N LYS A 39 -13.95 15.36 -15.65
CA LYS A 39 -13.91 13.88 -15.68
C LYS A 39 -12.71 13.40 -16.52
N PRO A 40 -12.05 12.31 -16.11
CA PRO A 40 -10.96 11.73 -16.89
C PRO A 40 -11.46 11.14 -18.21
N GLU A 41 -10.58 11.12 -19.20
CA GLU A 41 -10.80 10.39 -20.45
C GLU A 41 -10.31 8.94 -20.36
N MET A 42 -10.84 8.06 -21.23
CA MET A 42 -10.49 6.63 -21.21
C MET A 42 -8.98 6.38 -21.37
N PHE A 43 -8.30 7.16 -22.20
CA PHE A 43 -6.86 7.00 -22.42
C PHE A 43 -6.05 7.29 -21.16
N GLN A 44 -6.51 8.23 -20.31
CA GLN A 44 -5.87 8.57 -19.04
C GLN A 44 -6.03 7.43 -18.04
N LEU A 45 -7.22 6.83 -17.97
CA LEU A 45 -7.46 5.64 -17.14
C LEU A 45 -6.60 4.46 -17.60
N LYS A 46 -6.44 4.29 -18.92
CA LYS A 46 -5.55 3.26 -19.49
C LYS A 46 -4.08 3.51 -19.17
N HIS A 47 -3.64 4.76 -19.15
CA HIS A 47 -2.29 5.12 -18.71
C HIS A 47 -2.07 4.72 -17.24
N VAL A 48 -3.00 5.08 -16.34
CA VAL A 48 -2.92 4.70 -14.92
C VAL A 48 -2.96 3.19 -14.74
N GLN A 49 -3.83 2.48 -15.48
CA GLN A 49 -3.86 1.01 -15.51
C GLN A 49 -2.48 0.43 -15.82
N ALA A 50 -1.83 0.89 -16.89
CA ALA A 50 -0.52 0.38 -17.30
C ALA A 50 0.58 0.67 -16.25
N ARG A 51 0.55 1.85 -15.60
CA ARG A 51 1.49 2.16 -14.50
C ARG A 51 1.26 1.26 -13.29
N LEU A 52 0.01 1.02 -12.91
CA LEU A 52 -0.33 0.13 -11.80
C LEU A 52 0.09 -1.32 -12.10
N GLU A 53 -0.17 -1.81 -13.30
CA GLU A 53 0.21 -3.17 -13.72
C GLU A 53 1.72 -3.42 -13.57
N HIS A 54 2.54 -2.43 -13.92
CA HIS A 54 3.99 -2.51 -13.79
C HIS A 54 4.47 -2.32 -12.35
N THR A 55 3.96 -1.32 -11.64
CA THR A 55 4.52 -0.88 -10.35
C THR A 55 4.09 -1.74 -9.16
N VAL A 56 2.85 -2.24 -9.18
CA VAL A 56 2.25 -2.96 -8.05
C VAL A 56 2.99 -4.27 -7.73
N PRO A 57 3.31 -5.15 -8.71
CA PRO A 57 4.07 -6.36 -8.42
C PRO A 57 5.47 -6.12 -7.86
N LEU A 58 6.04 -4.95 -8.20
CA LEU A 58 7.40 -4.57 -7.83
C LEU A 58 7.46 -3.80 -6.50
N MET A 59 6.33 -3.57 -5.82
CA MET A 59 6.26 -2.68 -4.66
C MET A 59 7.20 -3.03 -3.51
N PHE A 60 7.58 -4.30 -3.37
CA PHE A 60 8.48 -4.82 -2.33
C PHE A 60 9.89 -5.10 -2.84
N ARG A 61 10.22 -4.73 -4.08
CA ARG A 61 11.51 -5.02 -4.73
C ARG A 61 12.17 -3.76 -5.26
N GLU A 62 11.36 -2.82 -5.76
CA GLU A 62 11.83 -1.61 -6.41
C GLU A 62 11.17 -0.35 -5.83
N ARG A 63 11.75 0.80 -6.16
CA ARG A 63 11.16 2.09 -5.81
C ARG A 63 9.88 2.28 -6.64
N LEU A 64 8.76 2.47 -5.94
CA LEU A 64 7.49 2.80 -6.57
C LEU A 64 7.59 4.08 -7.40
N ASP A 65 6.88 4.07 -8.52
CA ASP A 65 6.69 5.26 -9.33
C ASP A 65 5.55 6.12 -8.77
N TYR A 66 5.83 7.41 -8.64
CA TYR A 66 4.92 8.40 -8.07
C TYR A 66 4.50 9.49 -9.07
N THR A 67 4.94 9.41 -10.33
CA THR A 67 4.75 10.51 -11.30
C THR A 67 3.31 10.71 -11.76
N PHE A 68 2.46 9.68 -11.63
CA PHE A 68 1.06 9.71 -12.04
C PHE A 68 0.10 10.06 -10.89
N TYR A 69 0.62 10.45 -9.72
CA TYR A 69 -0.19 10.92 -8.60
C TYR A 69 -0.21 12.44 -8.53
N ARG A 70 -1.34 13.01 -8.10
CA ARG A 70 -1.47 14.44 -7.86
C ARG A 70 -0.69 14.86 -6.61
N LYS A 71 -0.22 16.12 -6.53
CA LYS A 71 0.60 16.59 -5.39
C LYS A 71 -0.13 16.52 -4.05
N ASP A 72 -1.43 16.75 -4.06
CA ASP A 72 -2.36 16.74 -2.93
C ASP A 72 -3.16 15.43 -2.84
N VAL A 73 -2.67 14.34 -3.45
CA VAL A 73 -3.35 13.04 -3.46
C VAL A 73 -3.71 12.57 -2.04
N ILE A 74 -4.89 11.98 -1.91
CA ILE A 74 -5.41 11.44 -0.66
C ILE A 74 -5.32 9.92 -0.68
N VAL A 75 -4.77 9.33 0.38
CA VAL A 75 -4.79 7.90 0.63
C VAL A 75 -5.69 7.59 1.80
N ASP A 76 -6.68 6.75 1.54
CA ASP A 76 -7.57 6.19 2.54
C ASP A 76 -7.27 4.69 2.70
N ASN A 77 -6.46 4.35 3.72
CA ASN A 77 -6.12 2.98 4.02
C ASN A 77 -7.10 2.42 5.05
N GLN A 78 -8.15 1.75 4.57
CA GLN A 78 -9.22 1.19 5.40
C GLN A 78 -8.79 -0.10 6.11
N ILE A 79 -7.68 -0.73 5.69
CA ILE A 79 -7.15 -1.92 6.37
C ILE A 79 -6.63 -1.57 7.77
N ILE A 80 -5.96 -0.42 7.89
CA ILE A 80 -5.42 0.09 9.16
C ILE A 80 -6.19 1.30 9.69
N ASN A 81 -7.27 1.70 9.01
CA ASN A 81 -8.10 2.87 9.30
C ASN A 81 -7.29 4.17 9.44
N VAL A 82 -6.40 4.44 8.48
CA VAL A 82 -5.54 5.62 8.45
C VAL A 82 -5.70 6.36 7.13
N GLN A 83 -5.90 7.67 7.23
CA GLN A 83 -5.90 8.58 6.08
C GLN A 83 -4.64 9.45 6.07
N ARG A 84 -4.09 9.68 4.88
CA ARG A 84 -2.94 10.56 4.62
C ARG A 84 -3.21 11.42 3.40
N GLN A 85 -2.70 12.64 3.39
CA GLN A 85 -2.85 13.58 2.28
C GLN A 85 -1.48 14.15 1.88
N GLY A 86 -1.28 14.29 0.57
CA GLY A 86 -0.08 14.84 -0.02
C GLY A 86 0.91 13.76 -0.46
N ILE A 87 1.60 14.04 -1.56
CA ILE A 87 2.48 13.08 -2.22
C ILE A 87 3.62 12.59 -1.31
N TYR A 88 4.25 13.48 -0.55
CA TYR A 88 5.34 13.10 0.36
C TYR A 88 4.87 12.19 1.49
N GLN A 89 3.66 12.40 2.02
CA GLN A 89 3.08 11.55 3.06
C GLN A 89 2.82 10.14 2.51
N ILE A 90 2.36 10.06 1.27
CA ILE A 90 2.06 8.79 0.60
C ILE A 90 3.33 8.04 0.23
N MET A 91 4.34 8.75 -0.28
CA MET A 91 5.66 8.17 -0.51
C MET A 91 6.21 7.58 0.79
N GLY A 92 6.20 8.33 1.88
CA GLY A 92 6.64 7.83 3.19
C GLY A 92 5.81 6.64 3.66
N HIS A 93 4.50 6.69 3.51
CA HIS A 93 3.58 5.62 3.92
C HIS A 93 3.83 4.31 3.16
N LEU A 94 3.88 4.36 1.83
CA LEU A 94 4.10 3.20 0.99
C LEU A 94 5.54 2.67 1.11
N SER A 95 6.54 3.55 1.22
CA SER A 95 7.91 3.15 1.51
C SER A 95 8.03 2.45 2.86
N THR A 96 7.35 2.95 3.89
CA THR A 96 7.32 2.29 5.21
C THR A 96 6.72 0.90 5.09
N PHE A 97 5.58 0.74 4.40
CA PHE A 97 4.99 -0.58 4.18
C PHE A 97 5.90 -1.52 3.39
N SER A 98 6.59 -1.03 2.37
CA SER A 98 7.54 -1.84 1.60
C SER A 98 8.66 -2.36 2.50
N VAL A 99 9.29 -1.47 3.27
CA VAL A 99 10.42 -1.82 4.15
C VAL A 99 9.97 -2.76 5.27
N LEU A 100 8.86 -2.45 5.96
CA LEU A 100 8.33 -3.32 6.99
C LEU A 100 7.94 -4.69 6.41
N GLY A 101 7.40 -4.72 5.20
CA GLY A 101 7.10 -5.94 4.47
C GLY A 101 8.35 -6.82 4.31
N GLN A 102 9.43 -6.27 3.79
CA GLN A 102 10.69 -6.99 3.61
C GLN A 102 11.32 -7.44 4.94
N VAL A 103 11.20 -6.64 6.01
CA VAL A 103 11.76 -6.95 7.33
C VAL A 103 10.99 -8.09 8.02
N PHE A 104 9.65 -8.05 8.01
CA PHE A 104 8.82 -9.05 8.69
C PHE A 104 8.57 -10.32 7.86
N PHE A 105 8.77 -10.25 6.55
CA PHE A 105 8.48 -11.34 5.63
C PHE A 105 9.69 -11.61 4.72
N PRO A 106 10.57 -12.56 5.09
CA PRO A 106 11.76 -12.90 4.29
C PRO A 106 11.47 -13.28 2.84
N HIS A 107 10.24 -13.74 2.57
CA HIS A 107 9.72 -13.89 1.24
C HIS A 107 8.39 -13.15 1.17
N ILE A 108 8.31 -12.10 0.36
CA ILE A 108 7.11 -11.33 0.10
C ILE A 108 7.05 -10.95 -1.38
N GLU A 109 5.88 -11.12 -1.96
CA GLU A 109 5.61 -10.81 -3.36
C GLU A 109 4.18 -10.31 -3.50
N MET A 110 3.99 -9.26 -4.30
CA MET A 110 2.67 -8.82 -4.68
C MET A 110 2.38 -9.25 -6.13
N SER A 111 1.16 -9.70 -6.38
CA SER A 111 0.66 -10.04 -7.70
C SER A 111 -0.62 -9.27 -7.99
N VAL A 112 -0.76 -8.78 -9.21
CA VAL A 112 -2.00 -8.19 -9.71
C VAL A 112 -2.94 -9.32 -10.13
N LEU A 113 -4.17 -9.31 -9.62
CA LEU A 113 -5.21 -10.27 -10.02
C LEU A 113 -6.10 -9.71 -11.13
N SER A 114 -6.46 -8.44 -11.04
CA SER A 114 -7.33 -7.78 -12.03
C SER A 114 -7.17 -6.27 -11.95
N ILE A 115 -7.20 -5.59 -13.10
CA ILE A 115 -7.25 -4.13 -13.20
C ILE A 115 -8.37 -3.75 -14.15
N LEU A 116 -9.33 -2.96 -13.67
CA LEU A 116 -10.52 -2.55 -14.42
C LEU A 116 -10.62 -1.03 -14.43
N PRO A 117 -10.37 -0.36 -15.57
CA PRO A 117 -10.67 1.05 -15.74
C PRO A 117 -12.18 1.23 -16.01
N ILE A 118 -12.83 2.07 -15.21
CA ILE A 118 -14.25 2.42 -15.32
C ILE A 118 -14.36 3.91 -15.62
N LEU A 119 -14.75 4.24 -16.85
CA LEU A 119 -14.89 5.63 -17.30
C LEU A 119 -16.04 6.36 -16.61
N ASP A 120 -17.14 5.66 -16.34
CA ASP A 120 -18.36 6.25 -15.75
C ASP A 120 -18.08 6.91 -14.39
N ASP A 121 -17.37 6.18 -13.53
CA ASP A 121 -16.90 6.61 -12.21
C ASP A 121 -15.61 7.44 -12.27
N GLY A 122 -14.87 7.42 -13.39
CA GLY A 122 -13.51 7.95 -13.47
C GLY A 122 -12.52 7.21 -12.56
N THR A 123 -12.69 5.90 -12.39
CA THR A 123 -11.89 5.09 -11.46
C THR A 123 -11.13 3.96 -12.13
N VAL A 124 -9.98 3.60 -11.56
CA VAL A 124 -9.27 2.36 -11.86
C VAL A 124 -9.34 1.47 -10.64
N ARG A 125 -9.97 0.30 -10.81
CA ARG A 125 -10.16 -0.69 -9.75
C ARG A 125 -9.10 -1.77 -9.88
N LEU A 126 -8.31 -1.96 -8.83
CA LEU A 126 -7.20 -2.90 -8.77
C LEU A 126 -7.49 -3.96 -7.72
N ARG A 127 -7.57 -5.22 -8.14
CA ARG A 127 -7.54 -6.36 -7.23
C ARG A 127 -6.12 -6.91 -7.18
N TRP A 128 -5.58 -7.04 -5.98
CA TRP A 128 -4.20 -7.48 -5.76
C TRP A 128 -4.16 -8.58 -4.70
N ARG A 129 -3.09 -9.37 -4.74
CA ARG A 129 -2.81 -10.45 -3.79
C ARG A 129 -1.35 -10.38 -3.35
N ILE A 130 -1.11 -10.45 -2.05
CA ILE A 130 0.24 -10.54 -1.48
C ILE A 130 0.48 -12.00 -1.09
N HIS A 131 1.52 -12.62 -1.64
CA HIS A 131 2.06 -13.89 -1.18
C HIS A 131 3.21 -13.62 -0.22
N TYR A 132 3.20 -14.26 0.95
CA TYR A 132 4.23 -14.02 1.96
C TYR A 132 4.55 -15.27 2.80
N LEU A 133 5.78 -15.28 3.32
CA LEU A 133 6.26 -16.18 4.35
C LEU A 133 6.62 -15.37 5.60
N SER A 134 5.91 -15.60 6.70
CA SER A 134 6.20 -14.95 7.99
C SER A 134 7.60 -15.31 8.50
N PHE A 135 8.29 -14.36 9.13
CA PHE A 135 9.61 -14.55 9.72
C PHE A 135 9.72 -15.82 10.58
N PHE A 136 8.77 -16.04 11.50
CA PHE A 136 8.76 -17.24 12.35
C PHE A 136 8.64 -18.56 11.58
N ARG A 137 7.98 -18.57 10.42
CA ARG A 137 7.93 -19.76 9.56
C ARG A 137 9.24 -19.96 8.80
N ALA A 138 9.92 -18.89 8.43
CA ALA A 138 11.22 -18.98 7.76
C ALA A 138 12.28 -19.66 8.63
N LEU A 139 12.14 -19.67 9.97
CA LEU A 139 13.01 -20.41 10.88
C LEU A 139 12.93 -21.94 10.71
N ASN A 140 11.86 -22.46 10.09
CA ASN A 140 11.79 -23.89 9.76
C ASN A 140 12.69 -24.19 8.57
N LEU A 141 13.68 -25.07 8.77
CA LEU A 141 14.67 -25.47 7.77
C LEU A 141 14.05 -25.98 6.44
N LEU A 142 12.83 -26.53 6.49
CA LEU A 142 12.12 -26.98 5.30
C LEU A 142 11.81 -25.84 4.31
N ASN A 143 11.61 -24.61 4.80
CA ASN A 143 11.32 -23.44 3.96
C ASN A 143 12.54 -22.89 3.19
N PHE A 144 13.75 -23.40 3.45
CA PHE A 144 14.89 -23.13 2.58
C PHE A 144 14.75 -23.84 1.23
N LYS A 145 14.09 -25.01 1.19
CA LYS A 145 13.77 -25.70 -0.07
C LYS A 145 12.72 -24.91 -0.84
N TYR A 146 13.05 -24.53 -2.08
CA TYR A 146 12.20 -23.69 -2.92
C TYR A 146 10.80 -24.29 -3.11
N ASP A 147 10.70 -25.56 -3.53
CA ASP A 147 9.42 -26.21 -3.82
C ASP A 147 8.50 -26.29 -2.61
N TYR A 148 9.08 -26.51 -1.43
CA TYR A 148 8.34 -26.51 -0.18
C TYR A 148 7.85 -25.11 0.18
N ARG A 149 8.73 -24.11 0.07
CA ARG A 149 8.39 -22.72 0.38
C ARG A 149 7.23 -22.22 -0.45
N ILE A 150 7.30 -22.37 -1.77
CA ILE A 150 6.27 -21.85 -2.69
C ILE A 150 4.90 -22.47 -2.41
N LYS A 151 4.84 -23.77 -2.09
CA LYS A 151 3.59 -24.47 -1.74
C LYS A 151 2.98 -24.03 -0.40
N ASN A 152 3.78 -23.47 0.50
CA ASN A 152 3.36 -23.10 1.86
C ASN A 152 3.23 -21.58 2.07
N LEU A 153 3.29 -20.80 0.99
CA LEU A 153 3.08 -19.36 1.05
C LEU A 153 1.66 -19.04 1.49
N LYS A 154 1.54 -18.14 2.46
CA LYS A 154 0.24 -17.53 2.78
C LYS A 154 -0.04 -16.46 1.76
N TRP A 155 -1.32 -16.23 1.49
CA TRP A 155 -1.76 -15.15 0.64
C TRP A 155 -2.74 -14.25 1.37
N TYR A 156 -2.80 -12.99 0.95
CA TYR A 156 -3.73 -11.99 1.44
C TYR A 156 -4.25 -11.17 0.27
N ASP A 157 -5.57 -11.15 0.10
CA ASP A 157 -6.24 -10.42 -0.98
C ASP A 157 -6.67 -9.03 -0.52
N GLY A 158 -6.53 -8.09 -1.43
CA GLY A 158 -7.00 -6.73 -1.23
C GLY A 158 -7.56 -6.14 -2.50
N TYR A 159 -8.20 -4.99 -2.30
CA TYR A 159 -8.84 -4.24 -3.35
C TYR A 159 -8.50 -2.77 -3.18
N SER A 160 -8.08 -2.14 -4.26
CA SER A 160 -7.78 -0.71 -4.27
C SER A 160 -8.58 -0.01 -5.35
N VAL A 161 -9.09 1.17 -5.04
CA VAL A 161 -9.83 2.02 -5.98
C VAL A 161 -9.06 3.32 -6.15
N PHE A 162 -8.67 3.64 -7.37
CA PHE A 162 -7.94 4.85 -7.72
C PHE A 162 -8.88 5.79 -8.48
N HIS A 163 -9.09 6.99 -7.96
CA HIS A 163 -9.83 8.06 -8.62
C HIS A 163 -8.85 8.90 -9.43
N VAL A 164 -9.15 9.07 -10.71
CA VAL A 164 -8.31 9.82 -11.66
C VAL A 164 -9.03 11.12 -12.03
N ASP A 165 -8.31 12.22 -12.10
CA ASP A 165 -8.85 13.52 -12.51
C ASP A 165 -8.73 13.76 -14.02
N GLY A 166 -9.29 14.85 -14.54
CA GLY A 166 -9.22 15.22 -15.95
C GLY A 166 -7.81 15.55 -16.47
N ASN A 167 -6.81 15.66 -15.59
CA ASN A 167 -5.40 15.75 -15.98
C ASN A 167 -4.74 14.37 -16.14
N GLY A 168 -5.47 13.29 -15.82
CA GLY A 168 -4.96 11.92 -15.83
C GLY A 168 -4.10 11.58 -14.62
N LEU A 169 -4.21 12.35 -13.53
CA LEU A 169 -3.49 12.11 -12.28
C LEU A 169 -4.41 11.48 -11.24
N VAL A 170 -3.85 10.61 -10.40
CA VAL A 170 -4.58 10.01 -9.29
C VAL A 170 -4.77 11.05 -8.19
N SER A 171 -6.02 11.43 -7.93
CA SER A 171 -6.42 12.41 -6.91
C SER A 171 -6.71 11.77 -5.54
N LYS A 172 -7.24 10.55 -5.55
CA LYS A 172 -7.50 9.76 -4.34
C LYS A 172 -7.32 8.29 -4.64
N PHE A 173 -6.81 7.52 -3.67
CA PHE A 173 -6.99 6.08 -3.72
C PHE A 173 -7.31 5.48 -2.35
N THR A 174 -8.15 4.46 -2.39
CA THR A 174 -8.62 3.73 -1.21
C THR A 174 -8.05 2.34 -1.24
N ILE A 175 -7.57 1.83 -0.10
CA ILE A 175 -7.07 0.47 0.07
C ILE A 175 -8.01 -0.27 1.02
N GLN A 176 -8.55 -1.40 0.56
CA GLN A 176 -9.53 -2.20 1.28
C GLN A 176 -9.07 -3.66 1.37
N ARG A 177 -9.50 -4.33 2.44
CA ARG A 177 -9.34 -5.77 2.58
C ARG A 177 -10.47 -6.46 1.83
N THR A 178 -10.12 -7.37 0.94
CA THR A 178 -11.11 -8.31 0.39
C THR A 178 -11.21 -9.46 1.39
N MET A 179 -12.37 -9.63 2.01
CA MET A 179 -12.62 -10.84 2.80
C MET A 179 -12.46 -12.04 1.85
N PRO A 180 -11.70 -13.09 2.20
CA PRO A 180 -11.84 -14.35 1.49
C PRO A 180 -13.30 -14.80 1.63
N ASP A 181 -13.89 -15.39 0.59
CA ASP A 181 -15.13 -16.15 0.77
C ASP A 181 -14.93 -17.07 1.98
N ASP A 182 -15.82 -16.99 2.96
CA ASP A 182 -15.73 -17.66 4.26
C ASP A 182 -15.65 -19.21 4.16
N SER A 183 -15.71 -19.75 2.95
CA SER A 183 -15.49 -21.17 2.64
C SER A 183 -14.05 -21.65 2.90
N TYR A 184 -13.04 -20.76 2.89
CA TYR A 184 -11.63 -21.15 3.07
C TYR A 184 -11.05 -20.92 4.48
N GLN A 185 -11.75 -20.21 5.37
CA GLN A 185 -11.23 -19.94 6.73
C GLN A 185 -11.60 -20.98 7.79
N ARG A 186 -12.23 -22.10 7.43
CA ARG A 186 -12.40 -23.22 8.38
C ARG A 186 -11.19 -24.16 8.37
N GLU A 187 -9.96 -23.62 8.36
CA GLU A 187 -8.84 -24.39 8.92
C GLU A 187 -9.03 -24.40 10.43
N LYS A 188 -9.70 -25.45 10.93
CA LYS A 188 -9.88 -25.72 12.36
C LYS A 188 -8.54 -25.47 13.07
N THR A 189 -8.54 -24.59 14.07
CA THR A 189 -7.34 -24.31 14.86
C THR A 189 -6.80 -25.63 15.44
N THR A 190 -5.50 -25.72 15.70
CA THR A 190 -4.89 -26.95 16.25
C THR A 190 -5.63 -27.40 17.53
N ALA A 191 -6.11 -26.44 18.33
CA ALA A 191 -6.97 -26.70 19.48
C ALA A 191 -8.33 -27.31 19.11
N GLN A 192 -9.00 -26.83 18.07
CA GLN A 192 -10.26 -27.42 17.56
C GLN A 192 -10.05 -28.82 16.96
N LYS A 193 -8.93 -29.06 16.25
CA LYS A 193 -8.57 -30.39 15.73
C LYS A 193 -8.27 -31.38 16.86
N ILE A 194 -7.63 -30.92 17.93
CA ILE A 194 -7.35 -31.72 19.12
C ILE A 194 -8.64 -31.99 19.90
N ALA A 195 -9.49 -30.99 20.11
CA ALA A 195 -10.78 -31.14 20.79
C ALA A 195 -11.72 -32.11 20.05
N GLU A 196 -11.75 -32.05 18.72
CA GLU A 196 -12.52 -32.97 17.88
C GLU A 196 -11.96 -34.41 17.93
N LYS A 197 -10.63 -34.57 17.93
CA LYS A 197 -9.99 -35.90 18.04
C LYS A 197 -10.10 -36.51 19.44
N ILE A 198 -10.31 -35.69 20.48
CA ILE A 198 -10.51 -36.09 21.88
C ILE A 198 -12.02 -36.16 22.23
N GLY A 199 -12.92 -35.82 21.31
CA GLY A 199 -14.37 -35.96 21.50
C GLY A 199 -15.01 -34.90 22.42
N VAL A 200 -14.34 -33.77 22.67
CA VAL A 200 -14.86 -32.71 23.53
C VAL A 200 -15.51 -31.63 22.67
N LEU A 201 -16.84 -31.69 22.55
CA LEU A 201 -17.63 -30.58 22.03
C LEU A 201 -17.76 -29.49 23.11
N PRO A 202 -17.45 -28.21 22.85
CA PRO A 202 -17.82 -27.14 23.76
C PRO A 202 -19.32 -26.91 23.62
N GLY A 203 -20.10 -27.60 24.45
CA GLY A 203 -21.52 -27.33 24.65
C GLY A 203 -21.72 -25.91 25.16
N ALA A 204 -22.60 -25.18 24.49
CA ALA A 204 -23.01 -23.82 24.79
C ALA A 204 -23.38 -23.63 26.27
N ALA A 205 -22.93 -22.51 26.81
CA ALA A 205 -23.31 -22.05 28.14
C ALA A 205 -24.77 -21.57 28.17
N THR A 206 -25.40 -21.85 29.31
CA THR A 206 -26.48 -21.11 29.99
C THR A 206 -27.89 -21.13 29.41
N ASN A 207 -28.84 -21.64 30.21
CA ASN A 207 -29.89 -20.78 30.76
C ASN A 207 -30.33 -21.22 32.16
N PHE A 208 -30.55 -20.18 32.97
CA PHE A 208 -30.89 -20.14 34.38
C PHE A 208 -32.24 -20.79 34.70
N VAL A 209 -32.31 -21.56 35.79
CA VAL A 209 -33.45 -21.49 36.72
C VAL A 209 -32.91 -21.55 38.15
N LYS A 210 -33.12 -20.44 38.87
CA LYS A 210 -32.83 -20.25 40.28
C LYS A 210 -33.74 -21.17 41.10
N ALA A 211 -33.15 -22.02 41.93
CA ALA A 211 -33.86 -22.79 42.94
C ALA A 211 -33.97 -21.99 44.24
N GLU A 212 -35.17 -21.86 44.78
CA GLU A 212 -35.41 -21.63 46.21
C GLU A 212 -36.68 -22.37 46.66
N ARG A 213 -36.69 -22.72 47.96
CA ARG A 213 -37.16 -23.97 48.57
C ARG A 213 -38.60 -23.93 49.14
N PRO A 214 -39.14 -25.09 49.61
CA PRO A 214 -40.57 -25.29 49.89
C PRO A 214 -40.97 -25.03 51.37
N ARG A 215 -42.30 -24.90 51.60
CA ARG A 215 -43.10 -25.54 52.67
C ARG A 215 -44.57 -25.05 52.60
N GLY A 216 -45.55 -25.96 52.58
CA GLY A 216 -47.00 -25.66 52.71
C GLY A 216 -47.42 -25.38 54.17
N PRO A 217 -48.69 -25.59 54.61
CA PRO A 217 -49.89 -26.03 53.87
C PRO A 217 -51.25 -25.33 54.25
N LYS A 218 -52.35 -25.80 53.63
CA LYS A 218 -53.81 -25.83 54.01
C LYS A 218 -54.71 -24.58 53.98
N GLU A 219 -55.85 -24.73 53.30
CA GLU A 219 -57.29 -24.68 53.75
C GLU A 219 -58.16 -24.63 52.46
N GLU A 220 -58.98 -25.63 52.12
CA GLU A 220 -60.35 -25.97 52.58
C GLU A 220 -61.36 -24.81 52.53
N ASN A 221 -62.39 -25.02 51.68
CA ASN A 221 -63.56 -24.21 51.31
C ASN A 221 -63.38 -23.01 50.38
#